data_AF-A0A7Y5KN81-F1
#
_entry.id   AF-A0A7Y5KN81-F1
#
_cell.length_a   1.000
_cell.length_b   1.000
_cell.length_c   1.000
_cell.angle_alpha   90.00
_cell.angle_beta   90.00
_cell.angle_gamma   90.00
#
_symmetry.space_group_name_H-M   'P 1'
#
loop_
_entity.id
_entity.type
_entity.pdbx_description
1 polymer ?
#
loop_
_entity_poly.entity_id
_entity_poly.type
_entity_poly.pdbx_seq_one_letter_code
_entity_poly.pdbx_strand_id
1 'polypeptide(L)'
;GAHACTVRVSRAIGTPSGWWDIGGLALRLPGAGPGAGPADLLFATTGTGRATRHLLRPVRHAAERALTTLMPTTAAGHSLVLLVRPTTRDEEPRQYELAVGADGGDWRPVGLIELRHERAAEELRYDPIVNELSGTTPSSWVVAMREPAYRWARRLGRHAPRPRP
;
A
#
# COMPACT_ATOMS: atom_id res chain seq x y z
N GLY A 1 17.78 1.61 11.31
CA GLY A 1 18.58 0.38 11.19
C GLY A 1 17.99 -0.48 10.09
N ALA A 2 18.45 -1.72 9.94
CA ALA A 2 17.79 -2.70 9.06
C ALA A 2 16.70 -3.42 9.84
N HIS A 3 15.53 -3.59 9.22
CA HIS A 3 14.38 -4.25 9.82
C HIS A 3 13.87 -5.32 8.85
N ALA A 4 13.54 -6.51 9.37
CA ALA A 4 12.89 -7.53 8.56
C ALA A 4 11.54 -7.00 8.07
N CYS A 5 11.11 -7.44 6.89
CA CYS A 5 9.79 -7.12 6.37
C CYS A 5 9.25 -8.24 5.49
N THR A 6 7.92 -8.27 5.35
CA THR A 6 7.23 -9.11 4.38
C THR A 6 6.43 -8.20 3.46
N VAL A 7 6.55 -8.44 2.15
CA VAL A 7 5.83 -7.66 1.14
C VAL A 7 4.96 -8.59 0.30
N ARG A 8 3.72 -8.17 0.03
CA ARG A 8 2.84 -8.79 -0.95
C ARG A 8 2.47 -7.77 -2.02
N VAL A 9 2.84 -8.04 -3.27
CA VAL A 9 2.40 -7.28 -4.43
C VAL A 9 1.12 -7.92 -4.98
N SER A 10 0.15 -7.11 -5.41
CA SER A 10 -1.15 -7.57 -5.86
C SER A 10 -1.76 -6.64 -6.93
N ARG A 11 -2.78 -7.15 -7.63
CA ARG A 11 -3.63 -6.39 -8.55
C ARG A 11 -5.08 -6.48 -8.07
N ALA A 12 -5.83 -5.38 -8.14
CA ALA A 12 -7.18 -5.32 -7.58
C ALA A 12 -8.26 -5.93 -8.48
N ILE A 13 -8.15 -5.76 -9.80
CA ILE A 13 -9.13 -6.25 -10.78
C ILE A 13 -8.70 -7.63 -11.32
N GLY A 14 -7.39 -7.90 -11.36
CA GLY A 14 -6.86 -9.16 -11.88
C GLY A 14 -6.82 -9.18 -13.42
N THR A 15 -6.73 -8.00 -14.04
CA THR A 15 -6.59 -7.87 -15.50
C THR A 15 -5.27 -8.48 -15.99
N PRO A 16 -5.16 -8.90 -17.26
CA PRO A 16 -3.90 -9.38 -17.84
C PRO A 16 -2.75 -8.39 -17.66
N SER A 17 -1.50 -8.85 -17.69
CA SER A 17 -0.34 -7.96 -17.65
C SER A 17 -0.41 -6.91 -18.77
N GLY A 18 -0.06 -5.65 -18.44
CA GLY A 18 -0.12 -4.53 -19.38
C GLY A 18 -1.49 -3.85 -19.53
N TRP A 19 -2.54 -4.34 -18.85
CA TRP A 19 -3.87 -3.72 -18.84
C TRP A 19 -4.08 -2.79 -17.66
N TRP A 20 -5.07 -1.89 -17.79
CA TRP A 20 -5.41 -0.94 -16.74
C TRP A 20 -5.94 -1.64 -15.49
N ASP A 21 -5.19 -1.55 -14.39
CA ASP A 21 -5.54 -2.10 -13.08
C ASP A 21 -5.14 -1.12 -11.96
N ILE A 22 -5.59 -1.40 -10.73
CA ILE A 22 -5.04 -0.80 -9.52
C ILE A 22 -3.99 -1.76 -8.97
N GLY A 23 -2.75 -1.28 -8.89
CA GLY A 23 -1.68 -1.99 -8.19
C GLY A 23 -1.84 -1.86 -6.70
N GLY A 24 -1.51 -2.92 -5.96
CA GLY A 24 -1.47 -2.93 -4.50
C GLY A 24 -0.16 -3.48 -3.99
N LEU A 25 0.34 -2.91 -2.89
CA LEU A 25 1.48 -3.42 -2.14
C LEU A 25 1.10 -3.43 -0.66
N ALA A 26 1.20 -4.58 -0.01
CA ALA A 26 1.06 -4.70 1.43
C ALA A 26 2.43 -4.95 2.04
N LEU A 27 2.80 -4.17 3.06
CA LEU A 27 4.07 -4.27 3.77
C LEU A 27 3.77 -4.59 5.23
N ARG A 28 4.39 -5.65 5.75
CA ARG A 28 4.40 -5.99 7.17
C ARG A 28 5.78 -5.79 7.75
N LEU A 29 5.85 -5.04 8.85
CA LEU A 29 7.05 -4.79 9.63
C LEU A 29 6.90 -5.46 11.01
N PRO A 30 7.57 -6.59 11.26
CA PRO A 30 7.61 -7.20 12.60
C PRO A 30 8.25 -6.25 13.61
N GLY A 31 7.68 -6.17 14.82
CA GLY A 31 8.22 -5.34 15.89
C GLY A 31 7.97 -3.84 15.75
N ALA A 32 7.29 -3.39 14.70
CA ALA A 32 7.01 -1.98 14.45
C ALA A 32 5.63 -1.53 14.99
N GLY A 33 4.81 -2.45 15.48
CA GLY A 33 3.51 -2.17 16.11
C GLY A 33 3.60 -2.02 17.64
N PRO A 34 2.51 -1.58 18.29
CA PRO A 34 2.47 -1.39 19.74
C PRO A 34 2.92 -2.63 20.50
N GLY A 35 3.69 -2.44 21.58
CA GLY A 35 4.21 -3.55 22.37
C GLY A 35 5.14 -4.51 21.59
N ALA A 36 5.84 -4.01 20.57
CA ALA A 36 6.65 -4.80 19.65
C ALA A 36 5.84 -5.82 18.81
N GLY A 37 4.56 -5.55 18.59
CA GLY A 37 3.72 -6.26 17.62
C GLY A 37 4.11 -5.99 16.16
N PRO A 38 3.47 -6.64 15.18
CA PRO A 38 3.63 -6.29 13.78
C PRO A 38 2.90 -4.98 13.43
N ALA A 39 3.39 -4.27 12.42
CA ALA A 39 2.67 -3.18 11.77
C ALA A 39 2.42 -3.50 10.29
N ASP A 40 1.21 -3.27 9.81
CA ASP A 40 0.81 -3.44 8.42
C ASP A 40 0.56 -2.08 7.74
N LEU A 41 1.10 -1.94 6.53
CA LEU A 41 0.93 -0.77 5.70
C LEU A 41 0.36 -1.21 4.34
N LEU A 42 -0.73 -0.58 3.92
CA LEU A 42 -1.42 -0.88 2.66
C LEU A 42 -1.26 0.27 1.68
N PHE A 43 -0.70 -0.04 0.52
CA PHE A 43 -0.46 0.90 -0.57
C PHE A 43 -1.27 0.53 -1.80
N ALA A 44 -1.71 1.54 -2.54
CA ALA A 44 -2.38 1.38 -3.82
C ALA A 44 -1.84 2.38 -4.85
N THR A 45 -2.00 2.08 -6.14
CA THR A 45 -1.65 3.04 -7.20
C THR A 45 -2.58 4.23 -7.14
N THR A 46 -1.99 5.41 -6.93
CA THR A 46 -2.66 6.70 -6.74
C THR A 46 -1.92 7.79 -7.53
N GLY A 47 -2.39 9.04 -7.42
CA GLY A 47 -1.53 10.17 -7.75
C GLY A 47 -0.45 10.40 -6.69
N THR A 48 0.52 11.26 -6.97
CA THR A 48 1.57 11.65 -5.99
C THR A 48 1.52 13.14 -5.63
N GLY A 49 0.59 13.89 -6.23
CA GLY A 49 0.37 15.30 -5.94
C GLY A 49 -0.32 15.52 -4.58
N ARG A 50 -0.40 16.77 -4.15
CA ARG A 50 -0.98 17.12 -2.83
C ARG A 50 -2.42 16.61 -2.67
N ALA A 51 -3.28 16.82 -3.67
CA ALA A 51 -4.66 16.35 -3.66
C ALA A 51 -4.83 14.93 -4.21
N THR A 52 -4.01 14.53 -5.18
CA THR A 52 -4.20 13.26 -5.91
C THR A 52 -3.62 12.04 -5.18
N ARG A 53 -2.85 12.23 -4.11
CA ARG A 53 -2.29 11.15 -3.27
C ARG A 53 -3.32 10.32 -2.50
N HIS A 54 -4.58 10.73 -2.52
CA HIS A 54 -5.71 9.98 -1.94
C HIS A 54 -6.65 9.42 -3.01
N LEU A 55 -6.34 9.61 -4.30
CA LEU A 55 -7.20 9.20 -5.41
C LEU A 55 -6.59 8.00 -6.12
N LEU A 56 -7.34 6.89 -6.16
CA LEU A 56 -6.98 5.71 -6.92
C LEU A 56 -6.78 6.03 -8.39
N ARG A 57 -5.71 5.51 -8.96
CA ARG A 57 -5.33 5.71 -10.35
C ARG A 57 -5.11 4.37 -11.02
N PRO A 58 -5.99 3.96 -11.96
CA PRO A 58 -5.74 2.84 -12.84
C PRO A 58 -4.47 3.08 -13.66
N VAL A 59 -3.64 2.05 -13.81
CA VAL A 59 -2.37 2.10 -14.56
C VAL A 59 -2.14 0.78 -15.31
N ARG A 60 -1.40 0.83 -16.43
CA ARG A 60 -1.08 -0.37 -17.25
C ARG A 60 0.07 -1.23 -16.69
N HIS A 61 1.09 -0.58 -16.13
CA HIS A 61 2.28 -1.23 -15.58
C HIS A 61 2.38 -0.89 -14.10
N ALA A 62 1.53 -1.50 -13.28
CA ALA A 62 1.44 -1.19 -11.86
C ALA A 62 2.76 -1.35 -11.10
N ALA A 63 3.57 -2.35 -11.49
CA ALA A 63 4.89 -2.62 -10.91
C ALA A 63 5.86 -1.43 -11.01
N GLU A 64 5.72 -0.61 -12.04
CA GLU A 64 6.59 0.55 -12.31
C GLU A 64 6.06 1.87 -11.71
N ARG A 65 4.98 1.85 -10.93
CA ARG A 65 4.30 3.08 -10.47
C ARG A 65 4.49 3.26 -8.98
N ALA A 66 4.52 4.53 -8.56
CA ALA A 66 4.44 4.86 -7.15
C ALA A 66 3.06 4.48 -6.60
N LEU A 67 3.05 4.01 -5.36
CA LEU A 67 1.86 3.67 -4.61
C LEU A 67 1.86 4.48 -3.30
N THR A 68 0.69 4.91 -2.83
CA THR A 68 0.56 5.60 -1.55
C THR A 68 -0.38 4.87 -0.60
N THR A 69 -0.24 5.14 0.69
CA THR A 69 -1.31 4.82 1.64
C THR A 69 -2.50 5.73 1.32
N LEU A 70 -3.65 5.14 1.00
CA LEU A 70 -4.84 5.93 0.66
C LEU A 70 -5.29 6.78 1.84
N MET A 71 -5.31 6.17 3.03
CA MET A 71 -5.71 6.83 4.26
C MET A 71 -4.47 7.39 4.96
N PRO A 72 -4.50 8.66 5.37
CA PRO A 72 -3.45 9.19 6.22
C PRO A 72 -3.52 8.56 7.62
N THR A 73 -2.37 8.43 8.25
CA THR A 73 -2.26 8.19 9.69
C THR A 73 -1.81 9.49 10.37
N THR A 74 -2.05 9.64 11.67
CA THR A 74 -1.59 10.83 12.41
C THR A 74 -0.41 10.47 13.28
N ALA A 75 0.66 11.26 13.28
CA ALA A 75 1.78 11.09 14.19
C ALA A 75 2.25 12.45 14.71
N ALA A 76 2.41 12.59 16.01
CA ALA A 76 2.82 13.85 16.67
C ALA A 76 2.02 15.09 16.20
N GLY A 77 0.71 14.93 15.94
CA GLY A 77 -0.16 16.02 15.48
C GLY A 77 -0.15 16.29 13.96
N HIS A 78 0.66 15.56 13.19
CA HIS A 78 0.76 15.72 11.73
C HIS A 78 0.07 14.60 10.97
N SER A 79 -0.58 14.94 9.86
CA SER A 79 -1.17 13.97 8.93
C SER A 79 -0.08 13.41 8.03
N LEU A 80 0.12 12.09 8.07
CA LEU A 80 1.15 11.40 7.32
C LEU A 80 0.55 10.49 6.26
N VAL A 81 1.11 10.58 5.06
CA VAL A 81 0.91 9.63 3.97
C VAL A 81 2.26 9.01 3.64
N LEU A 82 2.28 7.71 3.39
CA LEU A 82 3.47 7.00 2.96
C LEU A 82 3.40 6.75 1.46
N LEU A 83 4.55 6.75 0.81
CA LEU A 83 4.74 6.43 -0.59
C LEU A 83 5.78 5.32 -0.72
N VAL A 84 5.49 4.34 -1.56
CA VAL A 84 6.49 3.39 -2.05
C VAL A 84 6.64 3.59 -3.55
N ARG A 85 7.88 3.64 -4.04
CA ARG A 85 8.16 3.68 -5.48
C ARG A 85 9.24 2.68 -5.85
N PRO A 86 9.08 1.92 -6.95
CA PRO A 86 10.15 1.05 -7.42
C PRO A 86 11.35 1.91 -7.81
N THR A 87 12.55 1.41 -7.52
CA THR A 87 13.81 2.07 -7.88
C THR A 87 14.22 1.77 -9.32
N THR A 88 13.74 0.64 -9.87
CA THR A 88 13.90 0.22 -11.26
C THR A 88 12.55 0.19 -11.98
N ARG A 89 12.56 -0.09 -13.29
CA ARG A 89 11.33 -0.26 -14.10
C ARG A 89 11.08 -1.71 -14.47
N ASP A 90 11.57 -2.64 -13.65
CA ASP A 90 11.37 -4.06 -13.89
C ASP A 90 9.90 -4.43 -13.68
N GLU A 91 9.43 -5.49 -14.35
CA GLU A 91 8.07 -6.01 -14.13
C GLU A 91 7.89 -6.57 -12.71
N GLU A 92 8.99 -6.99 -12.08
CA GLU A 92 9.05 -7.48 -10.70
C GLU A 92 10.19 -6.76 -9.93
N PRO A 93 9.98 -5.50 -9.50
CA PRO A 93 10.99 -4.74 -8.80
C PRO A 93 11.36 -5.39 -7.47
N ARG A 94 12.66 -5.52 -7.20
CA ARG A 94 13.16 -6.04 -5.91
C ARG A 94 13.51 -4.95 -4.91
N GLN A 95 13.44 -3.69 -5.32
CA GLN A 95 13.80 -2.56 -4.46
C GLN A 95 12.82 -1.41 -4.62
N TYR A 96 12.35 -0.91 -3.48
CA TYR A 96 11.45 0.23 -3.41
C TYR A 96 12.01 1.30 -2.48
N GLU A 97 11.91 2.57 -2.88
CA GLU A 97 12.09 3.68 -1.96
C GLU A 97 10.80 3.90 -1.16
N LEU A 98 10.95 4.03 0.15
CA LEU A 98 9.91 4.45 1.07
C LEU A 98 10.08 5.93 1.39
N ALA A 99 9.02 6.71 1.20
CA ALA A 99 8.98 8.14 1.50
C ALA A 99 7.74 8.50 2.33
N VAL A 100 7.81 9.63 3.03
CA VAL A 100 6.70 10.19 3.81
C VAL A 100 6.36 11.59 3.31
N GLY A 101 5.06 11.88 3.22
CA GLY A 101 4.54 13.22 3.00
C GLY A 101 3.73 13.64 4.21
N ALA A 102 4.12 14.74 4.85
CA ALA A 102 3.42 15.31 6.01
C ALA A 102 2.55 16.49 5.58
N ASP A 103 1.32 16.55 6.06
CA ASP A 103 0.35 17.65 5.87
C ASP A 103 0.18 18.08 4.40
N GLY A 104 0.20 17.10 3.49
CA GLY A 104 0.10 17.33 2.05
C GLY A 104 1.35 17.96 1.42
N GLY A 105 2.45 18.05 2.15
CA GLY A 105 3.74 18.53 1.68
C GLY A 105 4.49 17.56 0.76
N ASP A 106 5.75 17.93 0.50
CA ASP A 106 6.64 17.16 -0.37
C ASP A 106 7.01 15.79 0.21
N TRP A 107 7.37 14.87 -0.67
CA TRP A 107 7.81 13.54 -0.28
C TRP A 107 9.26 13.58 0.20
N ARG A 108 9.47 13.09 1.42
CA ARG A 108 10.80 12.95 2.02
C ARG A 108 11.16 11.46 2.09
N PRO A 109 12.23 11.01 1.42
CA PRO A 109 12.70 9.63 1.56
C PRO A 109 13.04 9.31 3.01
N VAL A 110 12.62 8.13 3.47
CA VAL A 110 12.86 7.65 4.85
C VAL A 110 13.51 6.27 4.88
N GLY A 111 13.54 5.54 3.77
CA GLY A 111 14.21 4.26 3.72
C GLY A 111 14.10 3.55 2.38
N LEU A 112 14.66 2.35 2.34
CA LEU A 112 14.61 1.42 1.22
C LEU A 112 14.00 0.10 1.70
N ILE A 113 13.21 -0.52 0.83
CA ILE A 113 12.65 -1.86 1.00
C ILE A 113 13.36 -2.76 0.00
N GLU A 114 14.06 -3.79 0.48
CA GLU A 114 14.77 -4.75 -0.36
C GLU A 114 14.13 -6.14 -0.25
N LEU A 115 13.66 -6.67 -1.38
CA LEU A 115 13.07 -8.00 -1.49
C LEU A 115 14.16 -9.01 -1.85
N ARG A 116 14.56 -9.82 -0.87
CA ARG A 116 15.65 -10.80 -1.01
C ARG A 116 15.17 -12.22 -1.31
N HIS A 117 14.01 -12.58 -0.80
CA HIS A 117 13.46 -13.93 -0.88
C HIS A 117 12.01 -13.88 -1.32
N GLU A 118 11.69 -14.65 -2.35
CA GLU A 118 10.31 -14.93 -2.71
C GLU A 118 9.79 -16.08 -1.84
N ARG A 119 8.53 -15.97 -1.43
CA ARG A 119 7.83 -16.95 -0.61
C ARG A 119 6.56 -17.33 -1.35
N ALA A 120 6.13 -18.59 -1.21
CA ALA A 120 4.81 -18.99 -1.69
C ALA A 120 3.76 -18.06 -1.08
N ALA A 121 2.71 -17.75 -1.84
CA ALA A 121 1.63 -16.89 -1.39
C ALA A 121 0.87 -17.58 -0.23
N GLU A 122 1.34 -17.37 0.99
CA GLU A 122 0.60 -17.71 2.19
C GLU A 122 -0.63 -16.79 2.29
N GLU A 123 -1.69 -17.28 2.91
CA GLU A 123 -2.91 -16.52 3.18
C GLU A 123 -2.69 -15.50 4.31
N LEU A 124 -1.66 -14.66 4.14
CA LEU A 124 -1.32 -13.57 5.03
C LEU A 124 -2.39 -12.49 4.90
N ARG A 125 -3.21 -12.37 5.93
CA ARG A 125 -4.13 -11.26 6.09
C ARG A 125 -3.38 -10.05 6.64
N TYR A 126 -3.39 -8.97 5.86
CA TYR A 126 -2.86 -7.67 6.26
C TYR A 126 -4.01 -6.81 6.77
N ASP A 127 -3.84 -6.21 7.94
CA ASP A 127 -4.87 -5.37 8.58
C ASP A 127 -4.21 -4.16 9.25
N PRO A 128 -4.20 -2.99 8.60
CA PRO A 128 -3.53 -1.79 9.12
C PRO A 128 -4.29 -1.14 10.28
N ILE A 129 -5.50 -1.59 10.61
CA ILE A 129 -6.28 -1.12 11.76
C ILE A 129 -5.89 -1.91 13.00
N VAL A 130 -5.76 -3.24 12.86
CA VAL A 130 -5.32 -4.11 13.96
C VAL A 130 -3.82 -4.03 14.18
N ASN A 131 -3.04 -4.04 13.10
CA ASN A 131 -1.58 -3.97 13.13
C ASN A 131 -1.14 -2.54 12.77
N GLU A 132 -1.41 -1.61 13.67
CA GLU A 132 -1.05 -0.20 13.47
C GLU A 132 0.47 0.03 13.59
N LEU A 133 0.96 1.07 12.94
CA LEU A 133 2.35 1.50 13.08
C LEU A 133 2.51 2.26 14.41
N SER A 134 3.49 1.84 15.23
CA SER A 134 3.79 2.49 16.51
C SER A 134 4.01 3.98 16.36
N GLY A 135 3.48 4.75 17.31
CA GLY A 135 3.57 6.21 17.29
C GLY A 135 2.66 6.89 16.28
N THR A 136 1.77 6.13 15.63
CA THR A 136 0.74 6.65 14.74
C THR A 136 -0.66 6.27 15.22
N THR A 137 -1.65 7.08 14.88
CA THR A 137 -3.06 6.78 15.12
C THR A 137 -3.83 6.77 13.80
N PRO A 138 -4.64 5.74 13.53
CA PRO A 138 -5.50 5.72 12.36
C PRO A 138 -6.36 6.98 12.30
N SER A 139 -6.42 7.63 11.14
CA SER A 139 -7.28 8.80 10.99
C SER A 139 -8.76 8.41 11.19
N SER A 140 -9.49 9.20 11.99
CA SER A 140 -10.94 9.02 12.23
C SER A 140 -11.79 9.06 10.95
N TRP A 141 -11.23 9.55 9.84
CA TRP A 141 -11.84 9.57 8.52
C TRP A 141 -12.05 8.18 7.89
N VAL A 142 -11.38 7.15 8.42
CA VAL A 142 -11.54 5.74 8.01
C VAL A 142 -13.00 5.29 8.12
N VAL A 143 -13.76 5.78 9.12
CA VAL A 143 -15.18 5.44 9.26
C VAL A 143 -16.04 6.12 8.17
N ALA A 144 -15.72 7.36 7.81
CA ALA A 144 -16.45 8.13 6.80
C ALA A 144 -16.21 7.63 5.36
N MET A 145 -15.02 7.08 5.07
CA MET A 145 -14.65 6.60 3.74
C MET A 145 -14.90 5.09 3.48
N ARG A 146 -15.38 4.34 4.49
CA ARG A 146 -15.77 2.93 4.29
C ARG A 146 -16.75 2.78 3.14
N GLU A 147 -17.76 3.65 3.06
CA GLU A 147 -18.85 3.47 2.11
C GLU A 147 -18.45 3.69 0.63
N PRO A 148 -17.65 4.72 0.27
CA PRO A 148 -17.02 4.82 -1.05
C PRO A 148 -16.08 3.65 -1.37
N ALA A 149 -15.21 3.25 -0.42
CA ALA A 149 -14.25 2.17 -0.63
C ALA A 149 -14.94 0.81 -0.87
N TYR A 150 -15.97 0.49 -0.08
CA TYR A 150 -16.82 -0.69 -0.32
C TYR A 150 -17.61 -0.57 -1.63
N ARG A 151 -18.08 0.62 -2.03
CA ARG A 151 -18.73 0.83 -3.34
C ARG A 151 -17.77 0.53 -4.49
N TRP A 152 -16.51 0.95 -4.38
CA TRP A 152 -15.48 0.64 -5.37
C TRP A 152 -15.08 -0.83 -5.36
N ALA A 153 -14.89 -1.44 -4.18
CA ALA A 153 -14.64 -2.89 -4.05
C ALA A 153 -15.78 -3.73 -4.66
N ARG A 154 -17.05 -3.32 -4.49
CA ARG A 154 -18.21 -3.98 -5.13
C ARG A 154 -18.26 -3.79 -6.64
N ARG A 155 -17.73 -2.68 -7.17
CA ARG A 155 -17.66 -2.41 -8.62
C ARG A 155 -16.52 -3.19 -9.27
N LEU A 156 -15.40 -3.34 -8.58
CA LEU A 156 -14.17 -3.96 -9.10
C LEU A 156 -14.09 -5.48 -8.83
N GLY A 157 -14.70 -5.99 -7.76
CA GLY A 157 -14.64 -7.40 -7.35
C GLY A 157 -15.51 -8.38 -8.15
N ARG A 158 -16.00 -8.00 -9.35
CA ARG A 158 -16.89 -8.84 -10.17
C ARG A 158 -16.19 -9.71 -11.22
N HIS A 159 -14.87 -9.91 -11.12
CA HIS A 159 -14.12 -10.78 -12.05
C HIS A 159 -13.18 -11.74 -11.32
N ALA A 160 -13.72 -12.57 -10.42
CA ALA A 160 -13.09 -13.86 -10.15
C ALA A 160 -13.51 -14.84 -11.27
N PRO A 161 -12.59 -15.43 -12.05
CA PRO A 161 -12.95 -16.50 -12.97
C PRO A 161 -13.49 -17.68 -12.15
N ARG A 162 -14.69 -18.16 -12.49
CA ARG A 162 -15.23 -19.42 -11.96
C ARG A 162 -14.25 -20.55 -12.29
N PRO A 163 -13.96 -21.47 -11.36
CA PRO A 163 -13.33 -22.73 -11.73
C PRO A 163 -14.24 -23.44 -12.74
N ARG A 164 -13.67 -23.81 -13.89
CA ARG A 164 -14.35 -24.64 -14.89
C ARG A 164 -14.46 -26.08 -14.34
N PRO A 165 -15.53 -26.80 -14.74
CA PRO A 165 -16.01 -28.02 -14.06
C PRO A 165 -15.00 -29.16 -14.03
#